data_AF-A0A182ATK7-F1
#
_entry.id   AF-A0A182ATK7-F1
#
_cell.length_a   1.000
_cell.length_b   1.000
_cell.length_c   1.000
_cell.angle_alpha   90.00
_cell.angle_beta   90.00
_cell.angle_gamma   90.00
#
_symmetry.space_group_name_H-M   'P 1'
#
loop_
_entity.id
_entity.type
_entity.pdbx_description
1 polymer ?
#
loop_
_entity_poly.entity_id
_entity_poly.type
_entity_poly.pdbx_seq_one_letter_code
_entity_poly.pdbx_strand_id
1 'polypeptide(L)'
;MSTGNVEAATAAQVLRTTDRQARQELEQGRWESALDQVEEAYHAVSSLSRGGDGGDAQHWLLYGRLINATTAALHPVLTTIQQEPLPLPQQAALSWRLAQLLEHHHSLPVEIPHWLPVLERQILQRGAVAWHKLVRNEPDATARARLLFERLATKLDPCPVWVQLRLKELASAEAGPPEPQHQPQPHQELVVAVPTAPRPSGARRLQLEYIPGAPVRREAEGVLALNLAAERALDPSGELIREFLAEVHTAQQDSQTLVDIEDPVATLSASLGVLELLGEPLQASAIARLPRAVNIWRGECRRLKLGLPGEGTAAGSWAQPPNPLKSLPLLIELEAVELAVLQQAVADPAAMDKALKDVANAEGNPGFWMEGMRQSQWWGGAIAPLDCLRRFRRDWGFHADPTNPRESFDSWLEAALQLVCRIELWGEGALWTAEEHCRWLAQPLLQAIRRNTATLEPVWGGVAPMELLRSLAEQEVVYVGPAARLVQQQHEGGNAWRLFEQTLVPARDVRCLEPPDGRYPHHPSTGLKRTLDDMIGTIGRWHAERPLQVAVVSGGAYRLPLCQALNHRYGLRCIALTGGAHELFGVRIKGGRPPRAMPAVLGQQIREEHWVTVNPADA
;
A
#
# COMPACT_ATOMS: atom_id res chain seq x y z
N MET A 1 27.61 8.68 54.58
CA MET A 1 27.25 8.31 53.19
C MET A 1 26.82 6.86 53.22
N SER A 2 25.56 6.56 52.92
CA SER A 2 25.05 5.19 52.96
C SER A 2 25.60 4.38 51.79
N THR A 3 25.86 3.09 52.01
CA THR A 3 26.32 2.13 51.00
C THR A 3 25.43 2.10 49.75
N GLY A 4 24.13 2.36 49.90
CA GLY A 4 23.17 2.42 48.78
C GLY A 4 23.47 3.50 47.73
N ASN A 5 24.11 4.62 48.07
CA ASN A 5 24.46 5.65 47.07
C ASN A 5 25.60 5.22 46.15
N VAL A 6 26.49 4.33 46.61
CA VAL A 6 27.62 3.82 45.81
C VAL A 6 27.14 2.75 44.82
N GLU A 7 26.21 1.89 45.25
CA GLU A 7 25.62 0.85 44.41
C GLU A 7 24.76 1.44 43.28
N ALA A 8 23.92 2.44 43.59
CA ALA A 8 23.11 3.14 42.58
C ALA A 8 23.97 3.90 41.54
N ALA A 9 25.08 4.53 41.98
CA ALA A 9 26.00 5.18 41.05
C ALA A 9 26.71 4.17 40.13
N THR A 10 27.05 2.99 40.66
CA THR A 10 27.69 1.91 39.90
C THR A 10 26.73 1.32 38.86
N ALA A 11 25.47 1.10 39.23
CA ALA A 11 24.40 0.65 38.34
C ALA A 11 24.19 1.56 37.12
N ALA A 12 24.02 2.85 37.38
CA ALA A 12 23.83 3.85 36.33
C ALA A 12 25.07 3.99 35.44
N GLN A 13 26.26 3.66 35.94
CA GLN A 13 27.50 3.65 35.16
C GLN A 13 27.59 2.41 34.27
N VAL A 14 27.22 1.23 34.77
CA VAL A 14 27.16 -0.01 33.99
C VAL A 14 26.18 0.18 32.82
N LEU A 15 24.94 0.59 33.09
CA LEU A 15 23.93 0.81 32.05
C LEU A 15 24.36 1.82 30.99
N ARG A 16 25.04 2.91 31.38
CA ARG A 16 25.56 3.90 30.42
C ARG A 16 26.71 3.35 29.57
N THR A 17 27.51 2.46 30.15
CA THR A 17 28.60 1.80 29.43
C THR A 17 28.03 0.80 28.43
N THR A 18 27.06 -0.02 28.87
CA THR A 18 26.36 -0.98 28.02
C THR A 18 25.56 -0.32 26.91
N ASP A 19 24.85 0.79 27.17
CA ASP A 19 24.17 1.56 26.12
C ASP A 19 25.16 2.08 25.06
N ARG A 20 26.32 2.60 25.49
CA ARG A 20 27.36 3.04 24.55
C ARG A 20 27.91 1.88 23.72
N GLN A 21 28.17 0.74 24.35
CA GLN A 21 28.67 -0.46 23.67
C GLN A 21 27.63 -0.99 22.68
N ALA A 22 26.37 -1.14 23.09
CA ALA A 22 25.29 -1.57 22.21
C ALA A 22 25.16 -0.67 20.98
N ARG A 23 25.21 0.66 21.15
CA ARG A 23 25.21 1.61 20.03
C ARG A 23 26.41 1.44 19.11
N GLN A 24 27.61 1.26 19.67
CA GLN A 24 28.81 1.03 18.88
C GLN A 24 28.72 -0.27 18.06
N GLU A 25 28.19 -1.34 18.65
CA GLU A 25 27.96 -2.61 17.94
C GLU A 25 26.93 -2.44 16.81
N LEU A 26 25.84 -1.69 17.05
CA LEU A 26 24.85 -1.34 16.04
C LEU A 26 25.47 -0.52 14.89
N GLU A 27 26.26 0.51 15.19
CA GLU A 27 26.93 1.33 14.16
C GLU A 27 27.88 0.52 13.28
N GLN A 28 28.42 -0.58 13.80
CA GLN A 28 29.36 -1.46 13.10
C GLN A 28 28.70 -2.67 12.43
N GLY A 29 27.38 -2.78 12.49
CA GLY A 29 26.64 -3.90 11.90
C GLY A 29 26.74 -5.21 12.67
N ARG A 30 27.18 -5.18 13.93
CA ARG A 30 27.33 -6.34 14.80
C ARG A 30 26.05 -6.55 15.63
N TRP A 31 24.96 -6.85 14.92
CA TRP A 31 23.59 -6.86 15.45
C TRP A 31 23.37 -7.83 16.62
N GLU A 32 23.93 -9.04 16.54
CA GLU A 32 23.80 -10.04 17.60
C GLU A 32 24.53 -9.61 18.86
N SER A 33 25.74 -9.07 18.71
CA SER A 33 26.52 -8.54 19.83
C SER A 33 25.81 -7.37 20.51
N ALA A 34 25.12 -6.50 19.75
CA ALA A 34 24.30 -5.45 20.34
C ALA A 34 23.17 -6.01 21.21
N LEU A 35 22.50 -7.08 20.79
CA LEU A 35 21.46 -7.75 21.60
C LEU A 35 22.05 -8.43 22.85
N ASP A 36 23.24 -9.03 22.74
CA ASP A 36 23.96 -9.59 23.90
C ASP A 36 24.22 -8.51 24.97
N GLN A 37 24.60 -7.30 24.54
CA GLN A 37 24.78 -6.16 25.45
C GLN A 37 23.46 -5.78 26.15
N VAL A 38 22.33 -5.79 25.44
CA VAL A 38 21.03 -5.50 26.07
C VAL A 38 20.66 -6.59 27.09
N GLU A 39 20.89 -7.87 26.79
CA GLU A 39 20.66 -8.96 27.73
C GLU A 39 21.59 -8.88 28.97
N GLU A 40 22.85 -8.47 28.79
CA GLU A 40 23.77 -8.24 29.91
C GLU A 40 23.28 -7.09 30.81
N ALA A 41 22.77 -6.00 30.21
CA ALA A 41 22.15 -4.90 30.95
C ALA A 41 20.96 -5.35 31.80
N TYR A 42 20.15 -6.30 31.30
CA TYR A 42 19.05 -6.87 32.07
C TYR A 42 19.53 -7.57 33.34
N HIS A 43 20.56 -8.41 33.22
CA HIS A 43 21.10 -9.14 34.37
C HIS A 43 21.70 -8.19 35.41
N ALA A 44 22.36 -7.13 34.96
CA ALA A 44 22.85 -6.07 35.85
C ALA A 44 21.69 -5.41 36.61
N VAL A 45 20.66 -4.91 35.90
CA VAL A 45 19.50 -4.25 36.52
C VAL A 45 18.74 -5.19 37.45
N SER A 46 18.49 -6.42 37.04
CA SER A 46 17.79 -7.42 37.85
C SER A 46 18.52 -7.74 39.16
N SER A 47 19.85 -7.79 39.12
CA SER A 47 20.66 -8.04 40.32
C SER A 47 20.58 -6.87 41.30
N LEU A 48 20.53 -5.65 40.78
CA LEU A 48 20.44 -4.42 41.56
C LEU A 48 19.05 -4.22 42.16
N SER A 49 17.98 -4.53 41.42
CA SER A 49 16.60 -4.39 41.88
C SER A 49 16.20 -5.40 42.97
N ARG A 50 16.98 -6.47 43.16
CA ARG A 50 16.78 -7.38 44.31
C ARG A 50 17.28 -6.78 45.64
N GLY A 51 17.95 -5.64 45.60
CA GLY A 51 18.73 -5.09 46.73
C GLY A 51 18.09 -3.97 47.57
N GLY A 52 16.99 -3.31 47.17
CA GLY A 52 16.38 -2.29 48.05
C GLY A 52 15.22 -1.43 47.49
N ASP A 53 14.33 -1.01 48.40
CA ASP A 53 13.00 -0.39 48.22
C ASP A 53 12.92 1.02 47.57
N GLY A 54 13.83 1.42 46.66
CA GLY A 54 13.70 2.76 46.06
C GLY A 54 14.52 3.13 44.82
N GLY A 55 15.48 2.30 44.40
CA GLY A 55 16.29 2.54 43.20
C GLY A 55 15.71 1.94 41.91
N ASP A 56 14.72 1.06 42.03
CA ASP A 56 14.34 0.12 40.97
C ASP A 56 13.73 0.80 39.75
N ALA A 57 12.84 1.78 39.97
CA ALA A 57 12.12 2.42 38.87
C ALA A 57 13.05 3.16 37.89
N GLN A 58 14.10 3.80 38.40
CA GLN A 58 15.04 4.54 37.55
C GLN A 58 15.93 3.60 36.72
N HIS A 59 16.38 2.48 37.30
CA HIS A 59 17.18 1.49 36.56
C HIS A 59 16.34 0.80 35.47
N TRP A 60 15.10 0.41 35.78
CA TRP A 60 14.17 -0.12 34.79
C TRP A 60 13.88 0.88 33.68
N LEU A 61 13.68 2.16 34.00
CA LEU A 61 13.48 3.21 32.99
C LEU A 61 14.66 3.34 32.03
N LEU A 62 15.89 3.31 32.54
CA LEU A 62 17.09 3.37 31.70
C LEU A 62 17.23 2.12 30.81
N TYR A 63 16.93 0.95 31.36
CA TYR A 63 16.92 -0.30 30.59
C TYR A 63 15.83 -0.32 29.51
N GLY A 64 14.62 0.14 29.82
CA GLY A 64 13.54 0.31 28.83
C GLY A 64 13.94 1.26 27.70
N ARG A 65 14.66 2.35 28.00
CA ARG A 65 15.22 3.25 26.96
C ARG A 65 16.24 2.54 26.07
N LEU A 66 17.09 1.69 26.64
CA LEU A 66 18.06 0.90 25.88
C LEU A 66 17.35 -0.09 24.93
N ILE A 67 16.33 -0.81 25.42
CA ILE A 67 15.50 -1.70 24.59
C ILE A 67 14.86 -0.91 23.45
N ASN A 68 14.25 0.23 23.75
CA ASN A 68 13.58 1.06 22.76
C ASN A 68 14.56 1.55 21.68
N ALA A 69 15.73 2.05 22.07
CA ALA A 69 16.76 2.52 21.15
C ALA A 69 17.30 1.39 20.26
N THR A 70 17.59 0.23 20.86
CA THR A 70 18.08 -0.95 20.13
C THR A 70 17.04 -1.49 19.16
N THR A 71 15.77 -1.56 19.58
CA THR A 71 14.66 -1.98 18.73
C THR A 71 14.49 -1.05 17.55
N ALA A 72 14.49 0.27 17.78
CA ALA A 72 14.38 1.27 16.72
C ALA A 72 15.55 1.21 15.73
N ALA A 73 16.77 0.88 16.18
CA ALA A 73 17.94 0.76 15.32
C ALA A 73 17.97 -0.56 14.51
N LEU A 74 17.58 -1.68 15.12
CA LEU A 74 17.52 -2.99 14.45
C LEU A 74 16.32 -3.11 13.52
N HIS A 75 15.23 -2.40 13.80
CA HIS A 75 14.02 -2.49 13.01
C HIS A 75 14.27 -2.22 11.53
N PRO A 76 14.90 -1.12 11.08
CA PRO A 76 15.22 -0.91 9.67
C PRO A 76 16.11 -1.99 9.05
N VAL A 77 17.00 -2.62 9.82
CA VAL A 77 17.84 -3.72 9.33
C VAL A 77 16.99 -4.97 9.06
N LEU A 78 16.02 -5.24 9.93
CA LEU A 78 15.10 -6.36 9.79
C LEU A 78 13.98 -6.06 8.80
N THR A 79 13.62 -4.79 8.60
CA THR A 79 12.42 -4.33 7.89
C THR A 79 12.64 -3.56 6.58
N THR A 80 13.76 -2.91 6.36
CA THR A 80 13.96 -2.11 5.15
C THR A 80 14.52 -2.97 4.01
N ILE A 81 14.21 -2.62 2.75
CA ILE A 81 14.97 -3.09 1.59
C ILE A 81 16.36 -2.44 1.67
N GLN A 82 17.29 -3.05 2.40
CA GLN A 82 18.69 -2.71 2.24
C GLN A 82 19.15 -3.13 0.84
N GLN A 83 20.17 -2.46 0.30
CA GLN A 83 20.80 -2.86 -0.96
C GLN A 83 21.26 -4.33 -0.92
N GLU A 84 21.62 -4.81 0.27
CA GLU A 84 21.94 -6.22 0.53
C GLU A 84 21.14 -6.71 1.75
N PRO A 85 20.11 -7.55 1.57
CA PRO A 85 19.31 -8.07 2.68
C PRO A 85 20.12 -9.06 3.53
N LEU A 86 19.85 -9.10 4.84
CA LEU A 86 20.45 -10.09 5.73
C LEU A 86 20.15 -11.54 5.24
N PRO A 87 21.11 -12.47 5.39
CA PRO A 87 20.84 -13.89 5.19
C PRO A 87 19.63 -14.35 6.01
N LEU A 88 18.74 -15.15 5.40
CA LEU A 88 17.49 -15.58 6.00
C LEU A 88 17.64 -16.20 7.42
N PRO A 89 18.64 -17.06 7.71
CA PRO A 89 18.84 -17.59 9.06
C PRO A 89 19.16 -16.49 10.09
N GLN A 90 19.98 -15.51 9.71
CA GLN A 90 20.35 -14.40 10.58
C GLN A 90 19.15 -13.48 10.84
N GLN A 91 18.37 -13.17 9.80
CA GLN A 91 17.12 -12.42 9.95
C GLN A 91 16.15 -13.12 10.91
N ALA A 92 15.99 -14.44 10.77
CA ALA A 92 15.12 -15.24 11.63
C ALA A 92 15.60 -15.23 13.09
N ALA A 93 16.90 -15.42 13.31
CA ALA A 93 17.50 -15.43 14.65
C ALA A 93 17.37 -14.07 15.36
N LEU A 94 17.71 -12.97 14.68
CA LEU A 94 17.58 -11.62 15.23
C LEU A 94 16.11 -11.27 15.53
N SER A 95 15.19 -11.59 14.63
CA SER A 95 13.76 -11.33 14.86
C SER A 95 13.22 -12.11 16.06
N TRP A 96 13.67 -13.35 16.25
CA TRP A 96 13.31 -14.18 17.40
C TRP A 96 13.83 -13.57 18.71
N ARG A 97 15.12 -13.24 18.79
CA ARG A 97 15.71 -12.63 19.99
C ARG A 97 15.04 -11.30 20.34
N LEU A 98 14.79 -10.46 19.33
CA LEU A 98 14.12 -9.18 19.53
C LEU A 98 12.66 -9.37 19.98
N ALA A 99 11.94 -10.37 19.46
CA ALA A 99 10.61 -10.70 19.95
C ALA A 99 10.64 -11.12 21.44
N GLN A 100 11.59 -11.97 21.84
CA GLN A 100 11.76 -12.37 23.25
C GLN A 100 12.05 -11.16 24.14
N LEU A 101 12.95 -10.28 23.71
CA LEU A 101 13.29 -9.05 24.42
C LEU A 101 12.06 -8.13 24.61
N LEU A 102 11.24 -8.00 23.56
CA LEU A 102 10.02 -7.19 23.61
C LEU A 102 8.95 -7.80 24.53
N GLU A 103 8.86 -9.12 24.60
CA GLU A 103 7.95 -9.80 25.54
C GLU A 103 8.30 -9.46 26.96
N HIS A 104 9.60 -9.54 27.24
CA HIS A 104 10.14 -9.19 28.52
C HIS A 104 9.91 -7.71 28.83
N HIS A 105 10.11 -6.80 27.86
CA HIS A 105 9.84 -5.37 28.03
C HIS A 105 8.39 -5.08 28.47
N HIS A 106 7.39 -5.82 27.95
CA HIS A 106 5.99 -5.69 28.37
C HIS A 106 5.74 -6.04 29.84
N SER A 107 6.62 -6.82 30.46
CA SER A 107 6.54 -7.19 31.88
C SER A 107 7.21 -6.19 32.83
N LEU A 108 7.94 -5.22 32.30
CA LEU A 108 8.71 -4.26 33.08
C LEU A 108 7.84 -3.11 33.60
N PRO A 109 8.18 -2.50 34.75
CA PRO A 109 7.48 -1.35 35.30
C PRO A 109 7.87 -0.04 34.58
N VAL A 110 7.79 -0.02 33.26
CA VAL A 110 8.15 1.13 32.41
C VAL A 110 7.02 1.47 31.47
N GLU A 111 6.90 2.76 31.14
CA GLU A 111 5.96 3.20 30.12
C GLU A 111 6.43 2.73 28.74
N ILE A 112 5.53 2.05 28.03
CA ILE A 112 5.80 1.54 26.69
C ILE A 112 5.45 2.63 25.67
N PRO A 113 6.40 3.03 24.81
CA PRO A 113 6.10 4.02 23.78
C PRO A 113 5.00 3.53 22.84
N HIS A 114 4.09 4.42 22.45
CA HIS A 114 2.94 4.10 21.57
C HIS A 114 3.34 3.51 20.21
N TRP A 115 4.56 3.77 19.72
CA TRP A 115 5.08 3.22 18.47
C TRP A 115 5.57 1.77 18.62
N LEU A 116 5.93 1.32 19.82
CA LEU A 116 6.58 0.02 20.02
C LEU A 116 5.66 -1.17 19.66
N PRO A 117 4.36 -1.18 20.00
CA PRO A 117 3.45 -2.24 19.56
C PRO A 117 3.33 -2.38 18.03
N VAL A 118 3.52 -1.30 17.28
CA VAL A 118 3.53 -1.35 15.81
C VAL A 118 4.76 -2.09 15.31
N LEU A 119 5.94 -1.73 15.80
CA LEU A 119 7.20 -2.40 15.43
C LEU A 119 7.21 -3.87 15.86
N GLU A 120 6.69 -4.16 17.06
CA GLU A 120 6.62 -5.53 17.57
C GLU A 120 5.79 -6.43 16.64
N ARG A 121 4.62 -5.97 16.16
CA ARG A 121 3.81 -6.72 15.20
C ARG A 121 4.59 -7.02 13.92
N GLN A 122 5.34 -6.05 13.41
CA GLN A 122 6.16 -6.24 12.20
C GLN A 122 7.33 -7.22 12.45
N ILE A 123 8.01 -7.13 13.59
CA ILE A 123 9.08 -8.04 14.00
C ILE A 123 8.55 -9.48 14.13
N LEU A 124 7.41 -9.66 14.80
CA LEU A 124 6.76 -10.97 14.95
C LEU A 124 6.36 -11.56 13.60
N GLN A 125 5.72 -10.77 12.73
CA GLN A 125 5.35 -11.19 11.38
C GLN A 125 6.57 -11.62 10.56
N ARG A 126 7.64 -10.79 10.54
CA ARG A 126 8.86 -11.11 9.80
C ARG A 126 9.57 -12.33 10.35
N GLY A 127 9.75 -12.40 11.66
CA GLY A 127 10.37 -13.54 12.31
C GLY A 127 9.60 -14.82 12.04
N ALA A 128 8.27 -14.80 12.15
CA ALA A 128 7.43 -15.98 11.92
C ALA A 128 7.55 -16.49 10.47
N VAL A 129 7.48 -15.58 9.50
CA VAL A 129 7.65 -15.92 8.07
C VAL A 129 9.08 -16.42 7.77
N ALA A 130 10.10 -15.80 8.36
CA ALA A 130 11.49 -16.20 8.16
C ALA A 130 11.75 -17.60 8.72
N TRP A 131 11.31 -17.89 9.96
CA TRP A 131 11.39 -19.22 10.54
C TRP A 131 10.56 -20.25 9.77
N HIS A 132 9.37 -19.89 9.30
CA HIS A 132 8.55 -20.78 8.48
C HIS A 132 9.27 -21.25 7.20
N LYS A 133 10.00 -20.34 6.54
CA LYS A 133 10.83 -20.67 5.36
C LYS A 133 12.01 -21.61 5.70
N LEU A 134 12.42 -21.68 6.95
CA LEU A 134 13.52 -22.52 7.44
C LEU A 134 13.07 -23.89 7.98
N VAL A 135 11.76 -24.18 8.04
CA VAL A 135 11.18 -25.43 8.60
C VAL A 135 11.82 -26.71 8.06
N ARG A 136 12.29 -26.70 6.80
CA ARG A 136 12.94 -27.86 6.17
C ARG A 136 14.44 -27.98 6.45
N ASN A 137 15.07 -26.90 6.89
CA ASN A 137 16.53 -26.76 6.97
C ASN A 137 17.04 -26.66 8.41
N GLU A 138 16.18 -26.23 9.34
CA GLU A 138 16.55 -25.96 10.73
C GLU A 138 15.61 -26.72 11.69
N PRO A 139 16.16 -27.48 12.67
CA PRO A 139 15.36 -28.37 13.51
C PRO A 139 14.36 -27.63 14.41
N ASP A 140 14.72 -26.43 14.87
CA ASP A 140 13.87 -25.62 15.76
C ASP A 140 12.89 -24.70 15.00
N ALA A 141 12.95 -24.68 13.67
CA ALA A 141 12.25 -23.66 12.89
C ALA A 141 10.73 -23.76 12.99
N THR A 142 10.19 -24.99 13.06
CA THR A 142 8.73 -25.20 13.21
C THR A 142 8.22 -24.62 14.52
N ALA A 143 8.87 -24.96 15.64
CA ALA A 143 8.47 -24.50 16.96
C ALA A 143 8.60 -22.98 17.08
N ARG A 144 9.70 -22.38 16.59
CA ARG A 144 9.92 -20.93 16.61
C ARG A 144 8.94 -20.18 15.73
N ALA A 145 8.68 -20.66 14.51
CA ALA A 145 7.68 -20.06 13.61
C ALA A 145 6.29 -20.08 14.24
N ARG A 146 5.92 -21.20 14.85
CA ARG A 146 4.62 -21.38 15.51
C ARG A 146 4.43 -20.41 16.67
N LEU A 147 5.40 -20.35 17.59
CA LEU A 147 5.34 -19.44 18.74
C LEU A 147 5.21 -17.96 18.30
N LEU A 148 5.93 -17.55 17.26
CA LEU A 148 5.81 -16.19 16.73
C LEU A 148 4.44 -15.93 16.06
N PHE A 149 3.88 -16.90 15.33
CA PHE A 149 2.53 -16.76 14.75
C PHE A 149 1.43 -16.76 15.83
N GLU A 150 1.54 -17.57 16.88
CA GLU A 150 0.60 -17.57 18.00
C GLU A 150 0.61 -16.20 18.70
N ARG A 151 1.81 -15.67 18.97
CA ARG A 151 1.93 -14.32 19.56
C ARG A 151 1.42 -13.23 18.61
N LEU A 152 1.68 -13.32 17.31
CA LEU A 152 1.12 -12.40 16.33
C LEU A 152 -0.42 -12.46 16.32
N ALA A 153 -1.00 -13.66 16.38
CA ALA A 153 -2.45 -13.86 16.45
C ALA A 153 -3.07 -13.15 17.65
N THR A 154 -2.44 -13.20 18.83
CA THR A 154 -2.95 -12.49 20.02
C THR A 154 -2.93 -10.96 19.89
N LYS A 155 -2.08 -10.42 19.00
CA LYS A 155 -1.94 -8.97 18.77
C LYS A 155 -2.79 -8.46 17.61
N LEU A 156 -3.41 -9.35 16.85
CA LEU A 156 -4.28 -9.01 15.74
C LEU A 156 -5.67 -9.57 16.08
N ASP A 157 -6.56 -8.75 16.63
CA ASP A 157 -7.94 -9.14 16.94
C ASP A 157 -8.91 -8.40 16.00
N PRO A 158 -9.64 -9.10 15.10
CA PRO A 158 -9.66 -10.56 14.93
C PRO A 158 -8.38 -11.13 14.28
N CYS A 159 -8.02 -12.36 14.66
CA CYS A 159 -6.85 -13.05 14.12
C CYS A 159 -6.99 -13.25 12.60
N PRO A 160 -6.06 -12.72 11.78
CA PRO A 160 -6.17 -12.83 10.34
C PRO A 160 -6.10 -14.29 9.87
N VAL A 161 -6.89 -14.59 8.85
CA VAL A 161 -7.02 -15.94 8.26
C VAL A 161 -5.67 -16.55 7.87
N TRP A 162 -4.75 -15.76 7.33
CA TRP A 162 -3.43 -16.24 6.91
C TRP A 162 -2.57 -16.72 8.09
N VAL A 163 -2.69 -16.08 9.26
CA VAL A 163 -1.98 -16.53 10.48
C VAL A 163 -2.57 -17.86 10.94
N GLN A 164 -3.90 -17.99 10.91
CA GLN A 164 -4.59 -19.23 11.25
C GLN A 164 -4.17 -20.38 10.31
N LEU A 165 -4.04 -20.12 9.01
CA LEU A 165 -3.56 -21.09 8.03
C LEU A 165 -2.14 -21.54 8.34
N ARG A 166 -1.20 -20.61 8.57
CA ARG A 166 0.19 -20.97 8.91
C ARG A 166 0.29 -21.74 10.22
N LEU A 167 -0.53 -21.42 11.22
CA LEU A 167 -0.61 -22.19 12.46
C LEU A 167 -1.10 -23.62 12.23
N LYS A 168 -2.13 -23.81 11.39
CA LYS A 168 -2.63 -25.15 11.03
C LYS A 168 -1.58 -25.96 10.27
N GLU A 169 -0.86 -25.34 9.34
CA GLU A 169 0.23 -25.97 8.59
C GLU A 169 1.38 -26.40 9.51
N LEU A 170 1.82 -25.52 10.40
CA LEU A 170 2.88 -25.81 11.36
C LEU A 170 2.48 -26.91 12.35
N ALA A 171 1.23 -26.90 12.83
CA ALA A 171 0.70 -27.98 13.66
C ALA A 171 0.69 -29.33 12.92
N SER A 172 0.36 -29.32 11.62
CA SER A 172 0.41 -30.52 10.77
C SER A 172 1.85 -31.01 10.56
N ALA A 173 2.81 -30.09 10.44
CA ALA A 173 4.23 -30.42 10.28
C ALA A 173 4.82 -31.05 11.55
N GLU A 174 4.42 -30.58 12.74
CA GLU A 174 4.84 -31.15 14.04
C GLU A 174 4.26 -32.56 14.28
N ALA A 175 3.06 -32.83 13.77
CA ALA A 175 2.42 -34.14 13.87
C ALA A 175 3.14 -35.24 13.07
N GLY A 176 4.14 -34.89 12.25
CA GLY A 176 4.84 -35.80 11.35
C GLY A 176 4.02 -36.16 10.11
N PRO A 177 4.61 -36.86 9.12
CA PRO A 177 3.84 -37.37 7.99
C PRO A 177 2.74 -38.29 8.54
N PRO A 178 1.47 -38.08 8.15
CA PRO A 178 0.40 -38.95 8.62
C PRO A 178 0.75 -40.39 8.23
N GLU A 179 0.68 -41.30 9.21
CA GLU A 179 0.62 -42.73 8.92
C GLU A 179 -0.43 -42.94 7.81
N PRO A 180 -0.17 -43.74 6.77
CA PRO A 180 -1.07 -43.89 5.63
C PRO A 180 -2.35 -44.59 6.05
N GLN A 181 -3.26 -43.82 6.64
CA GLN A 181 -4.63 -44.21 6.95
C GLN A 181 -5.56 -43.51 5.96
N HIS A 182 -6.57 -44.28 5.55
CA HIS A 182 -7.48 -43.99 4.44
C HIS A 182 -8.04 -42.57 4.41
N GLN A 183 -8.04 -42.00 3.20
CA GLN A 183 -8.83 -40.87 2.69
C GLN A 183 -8.97 -39.63 3.62
N PRO A 184 -8.45 -38.46 3.21
CA PRO A 184 -8.63 -37.24 4.00
C PRO A 184 -10.11 -36.88 4.09
N GLN A 185 -10.62 -36.75 5.32
CA GLN A 185 -11.85 -36.03 5.59
C GLN A 185 -11.70 -34.57 5.13
N PRO A 186 -12.77 -33.94 4.63
CA PRO A 186 -12.71 -32.60 4.07
C PRO A 186 -12.19 -31.60 5.11
N HIS A 187 -11.23 -30.78 4.70
CA HIS A 187 -10.68 -29.65 5.44
C HIS A 187 -11.81 -28.86 6.12
N GLN A 188 -11.83 -28.82 7.46
CA GLN A 188 -12.79 -28.03 8.23
C GLN A 188 -12.71 -26.55 7.82
N GLU A 189 -13.90 -26.03 7.53
CA GLU A 189 -14.25 -24.74 6.96
C GLU A 189 -13.40 -23.57 7.48
N LEU A 190 -12.66 -22.96 6.56
CA LEU A 190 -12.10 -21.63 6.74
C LEU A 190 -13.18 -20.62 6.31
N VAL A 191 -13.80 -19.93 7.27
CA VAL A 191 -14.72 -18.83 6.98
C VAL A 191 -13.91 -17.53 6.94
N VAL A 192 -13.61 -17.05 5.72
CA VAL A 192 -13.13 -15.66 5.53
C VAL A 192 -14.34 -14.75 5.73
N ALA A 193 -14.56 -14.28 6.96
CA ALA A 193 -15.57 -13.26 7.22
C ALA A 193 -15.03 -11.91 6.75
N VAL A 194 -15.39 -11.50 5.53
CA VAL A 194 -15.26 -10.09 5.13
C VAL A 194 -16.24 -9.29 5.99
N PRO A 195 -15.80 -8.26 6.73
CA PRO A 195 -16.70 -7.46 7.56
C PRO A 195 -17.71 -6.75 6.65
N THR A 196 -18.97 -7.17 6.73
CA THR A 196 -20.09 -6.55 6.00
C THR A 196 -21.17 -6.11 6.97
N ALA A 197 -21.96 -5.11 6.57
CA ALA A 197 -23.05 -4.56 7.39
C ALA A 197 -24.08 -5.65 7.74
N PRO A 198 -24.77 -5.56 8.90
CA PRO A 198 -25.82 -6.50 9.27
C PRO A 198 -26.95 -6.49 8.23
N ARG A 199 -27.40 -7.68 7.83
CA ARG A 199 -28.37 -7.90 6.73
C ARG A 199 -29.50 -8.85 7.15
N PRO A 200 -30.64 -8.85 6.44
CA PRO A 200 -31.81 -9.65 6.81
C PRO A 200 -31.46 -11.13 7.02
N SER A 201 -32.00 -11.71 8.08
CA SER A 201 -31.75 -13.11 8.44
C SER A 201 -32.18 -14.05 7.32
N GLY A 202 -31.29 -14.95 6.89
CA GLY A 202 -31.60 -16.02 5.93
C GLY A 202 -31.20 -15.75 4.47
N ALA A 203 -30.67 -14.57 4.13
CA ALA A 203 -30.10 -14.36 2.80
C ALA A 203 -28.74 -15.07 2.63
N ARG A 204 -28.55 -15.73 1.48
CA ARG A 204 -27.24 -16.29 1.10
C ARG A 204 -26.42 -15.24 0.37
N ARG A 205 -25.17 -15.02 0.81
CA ARG A 205 -24.22 -14.13 0.14
C ARG A 205 -23.55 -14.84 -1.01
N LEU A 206 -23.53 -14.21 -2.17
CA LEU A 206 -22.86 -14.74 -3.35
C LEU A 206 -21.52 -14.04 -3.56
N GLN A 207 -20.43 -14.79 -3.57
CA GLN A 207 -19.07 -14.25 -3.63
C GLN A 207 -18.26 -14.85 -4.78
N LEU A 208 -17.29 -14.08 -5.28
CA LEU A 208 -16.28 -14.53 -6.23
C LEU A 208 -14.91 -14.46 -5.53
N GLU A 209 -14.22 -15.58 -5.43
CA GLU A 209 -12.98 -15.68 -4.63
C GLU A 209 -11.84 -16.28 -5.45
N TYR A 210 -10.60 -16.09 -4.99
CA TYR A 210 -9.40 -16.72 -5.55
C TYR A 210 -8.55 -17.26 -4.40
N ILE A 211 -8.72 -18.54 -4.08
CA ILE A 211 -8.04 -19.24 -2.98
C ILE A 211 -7.46 -20.56 -3.50
N PRO A 212 -6.15 -20.63 -3.81
CA PRO A 212 -5.49 -21.86 -4.23
C PRO A 212 -5.71 -23.01 -3.25
N GLY A 213 -5.94 -24.21 -3.79
CA GLY A 213 -6.22 -25.41 -2.99
C GLY A 213 -7.64 -25.52 -2.43
N ALA A 214 -8.44 -24.45 -2.43
CA ALA A 214 -9.84 -24.52 -2.03
C ALA A 214 -10.72 -25.10 -3.17
N PRO A 215 -11.87 -25.74 -2.85
CA PRO A 215 -12.76 -26.31 -3.85
C PRO A 215 -13.32 -25.24 -4.79
N VAL A 216 -13.73 -25.67 -5.99
CA VAL A 216 -14.34 -24.81 -7.03
C VAL A 216 -15.55 -24.06 -6.48
N ARG A 217 -16.38 -24.75 -5.68
CA ARG A 217 -17.54 -24.19 -5.01
C ARG A 217 -17.32 -24.32 -3.51
N ARG A 218 -17.54 -23.23 -2.78
CA ARG A 218 -17.45 -23.20 -1.33
C ARG A 218 -18.81 -22.78 -0.78
N GLU A 219 -19.37 -23.63 0.05
CA GLU A 219 -20.55 -23.32 0.86
C GLU A 219 -20.09 -23.19 2.30
N ALA A 220 -20.45 -22.08 2.93
CA ALA A 220 -20.27 -21.83 4.36
C ALA A 220 -21.57 -21.21 4.90
N GLU A 221 -21.73 -21.11 6.22
CA GLU A 221 -22.96 -20.54 6.82
C GLU A 221 -23.31 -19.17 6.23
N GLY A 222 -24.36 -19.14 5.41
CA GLY A 222 -24.85 -17.93 4.73
C GLY A 222 -23.98 -17.41 3.58
N VAL A 223 -23.01 -18.18 3.07
CA VAL A 223 -22.13 -17.81 1.96
C VAL A 223 -22.05 -18.93 0.91
N LEU A 224 -22.22 -18.56 -0.34
CA LEU A 224 -21.97 -19.39 -1.51
C LEU A 224 -20.93 -18.68 -2.39
N ALA A 225 -19.74 -19.27 -2.52
CA ALA A 225 -18.63 -18.68 -3.24
C ALA A 225 -18.17 -19.55 -4.41
N LEU A 226 -17.85 -18.89 -5.54
CA LEU A 226 -17.15 -19.50 -6.68
C LEU A 226 -15.67 -19.18 -6.59
N ASN A 227 -14.82 -20.20 -6.49
CA ASN A 227 -13.38 -20.06 -6.40
C ASN A 227 -12.72 -20.15 -7.79
N LEU A 228 -12.14 -19.04 -8.22
CA LEU A 228 -11.42 -18.90 -9.48
C LEU A 228 -10.02 -19.52 -9.48
N ALA A 229 -9.46 -19.92 -8.33
CA ALA A 229 -8.14 -20.54 -8.32
C ALA A 229 -8.12 -21.95 -8.94
N ALA A 230 -9.29 -22.58 -9.12
CA ALA A 230 -9.41 -23.84 -9.83
C ALA A 230 -9.17 -23.64 -11.34
N GLU A 231 -8.38 -24.50 -11.96
CA GLU A 231 -7.91 -24.34 -13.34
C GLU A 231 -9.05 -24.19 -14.38
N ARG A 232 -10.18 -24.87 -14.15
CA ARG A 232 -11.39 -24.76 -14.99
C ARG A 232 -12.13 -23.43 -14.83
N ALA A 233 -11.96 -22.73 -13.71
CA ALA A 233 -12.70 -21.51 -13.39
C ALA A 233 -12.12 -20.25 -14.06
N LEU A 234 -10.84 -20.28 -14.45
CA LEU A 234 -10.20 -19.24 -15.26
C LEU A 234 -10.24 -19.54 -16.77
N ASP A 235 -11.23 -20.33 -17.21
CA ASP A 235 -11.52 -20.53 -18.62
C ASP A 235 -11.83 -19.17 -19.30
N PRO A 236 -11.22 -18.87 -20.47
CA PRO A 236 -11.55 -17.67 -21.24
C PRO A 236 -13.04 -17.52 -21.54
N SER A 237 -13.78 -18.60 -21.80
CA SER A 237 -15.19 -18.52 -22.19
C SER A 237 -16.10 -18.08 -21.02
N GLY A 238 -15.66 -18.32 -19.78
CA GLY A 238 -16.37 -18.04 -18.54
C GLY A 238 -17.56 -18.98 -18.32
N GLU A 239 -17.56 -20.16 -18.93
CA GLU A 239 -18.66 -21.13 -18.88
C GLU A 239 -19.03 -21.49 -17.44
N LEU A 240 -18.04 -21.77 -16.60
CA LEU A 240 -18.28 -22.10 -15.19
C LEU A 240 -18.97 -20.97 -14.40
N ILE A 241 -18.63 -19.71 -14.68
CA ILE A 241 -19.30 -18.56 -14.05
C ILE A 241 -20.76 -18.51 -14.47
N ARG A 242 -21.05 -18.76 -15.77
CA ARG A 242 -22.42 -18.78 -16.29
C ARG A 242 -23.24 -19.92 -15.69
N GLU A 243 -22.68 -21.12 -15.65
CA GLU A 243 -23.32 -22.30 -15.06
C GLU A 243 -23.65 -22.08 -13.59
N PHE A 244 -22.66 -21.63 -12.82
CA PHE A 244 -22.83 -21.33 -11.40
C PHE A 244 -23.92 -20.28 -11.15
N LEU A 245 -23.91 -19.17 -11.87
CA LEU A 245 -24.94 -18.12 -11.70
C LEU A 245 -26.33 -18.57 -12.19
N ALA A 246 -26.40 -19.41 -13.22
CA ALA A 246 -27.66 -19.99 -13.69
C ALA A 246 -28.27 -20.92 -12.63
N GLU A 247 -27.47 -21.78 -11.99
CA GLU A 247 -27.93 -22.64 -10.91
C GLU A 247 -28.41 -21.85 -9.70
N VAL A 248 -27.70 -20.78 -9.32
CA VAL A 248 -28.12 -19.88 -8.24
C VAL A 248 -29.44 -19.20 -8.57
N HIS A 249 -29.63 -18.78 -9.82
CA HIS A 249 -30.89 -18.19 -10.28
C HIS A 249 -32.06 -19.18 -10.21
N THR A 250 -31.86 -20.42 -10.67
CA THR A 250 -32.86 -21.49 -10.56
C THR A 250 -33.21 -21.77 -9.10
N ALA A 251 -32.21 -21.91 -8.23
CA ALA A 251 -32.42 -22.13 -6.80
C ALA A 251 -33.20 -20.98 -6.14
N GLN A 252 -32.92 -19.72 -6.51
CA GLN A 252 -33.65 -18.55 -6.02
C GLN A 252 -35.13 -18.57 -6.45
N GLN A 253 -35.43 -19.03 -7.66
CA GLN A 253 -36.81 -19.17 -8.15
C GLN A 253 -37.57 -20.29 -7.43
N ASP A 254 -36.91 -21.41 -7.16
CA ASP A 254 -37.55 -22.60 -6.59
C ASP A 254 -37.77 -22.49 -5.07
N SER A 255 -36.81 -21.91 -4.34
CA SER A 255 -36.77 -21.96 -2.88
C SER A 255 -37.17 -20.66 -2.17
N GLN A 256 -37.47 -19.59 -2.93
CA GLN A 256 -37.60 -18.22 -2.41
C GLN A 256 -36.41 -17.74 -1.55
N THR A 257 -35.26 -18.42 -1.63
CA THR A 257 -34.05 -18.02 -0.90
C THR A 257 -33.56 -16.68 -1.44
N LEU A 258 -33.49 -15.67 -0.57
CA LEU A 258 -32.91 -14.38 -0.94
C LEU A 258 -31.40 -14.56 -1.17
N VAL A 259 -30.95 -14.19 -2.37
CA VAL A 259 -29.53 -14.16 -2.70
C VAL A 259 -29.08 -12.71 -2.74
N ASP A 260 -27.95 -12.45 -2.11
CA ASP A 260 -27.35 -11.13 -2.03
C ASP A 260 -25.98 -11.17 -2.69
N ILE A 261 -25.88 -10.54 -3.85
CA ILE A 261 -24.64 -10.55 -4.63
C ILE A 261 -23.70 -9.51 -4.07
N GLU A 262 -22.55 -9.96 -3.58
CA GLU A 262 -21.48 -9.05 -3.19
C GLU A 262 -20.74 -8.54 -4.43
N ASP A 263 -20.07 -7.40 -4.30
CA ASP A 263 -19.26 -6.88 -5.39
C ASP A 263 -18.11 -7.87 -5.70
N PRO A 264 -18.05 -8.42 -6.93
CA PRO A 264 -17.05 -9.43 -7.28
C PRO A 264 -15.61 -8.91 -7.19
N VAL A 265 -15.37 -7.61 -7.35
CA VAL A 265 -14.03 -7.04 -7.21
C VAL A 265 -13.64 -6.95 -5.75
N ALA A 266 -14.55 -6.54 -4.87
CA ALA A 266 -14.32 -6.53 -3.42
C ALA A 266 -14.00 -7.92 -2.86
N THR A 267 -14.83 -8.91 -3.18
CA THR A 267 -14.66 -10.30 -2.71
C THR A 267 -13.37 -10.93 -3.24
N LEU A 268 -13.07 -10.74 -4.53
CA LEU A 268 -11.80 -11.20 -5.10
C LEU A 268 -10.61 -10.49 -4.46
N SER A 269 -10.64 -9.16 -4.32
CA SER A 269 -9.53 -8.40 -3.71
C SER A 269 -9.28 -8.85 -2.27
N ALA A 270 -10.33 -9.14 -1.49
CA ALA A 270 -10.20 -9.67 -0.14
C ALA A 270 -9.53 -11.05 -0.15
N SER A 271 -9.95 -11.96 -1.03
CA SER A 271 -9.34 -13.29 -1.17
C SER A 271 -7.88 -13.23 -1.67
N LEU A 272 -7.56 -12.30 -2.58
CA LEU A 272 -6.19 -12.06 -3.03
C LEU A 272 -5.31 -11.48 -1.91
N GLY A 273 -5.85 -10.58 -1.08
CA GLY A 273 -5.17 -10.09 0.11
C GLY A 273 -4.74 -11.23 1.04
N VAL A 274 -5.54 -12.31 1.15
CA VAL A 274 -5.14 -13.51 1.90
C VAL A 274 -3.92 -14.19 1.25
N LEU A 275 -3.89 -14.32 -0.08
CA LEU A 275 -2.72 -14.88 -0.77
C LEU A 275 -1.46 -14.05 -0.60
N GLU A 276 -1.60 -12.73 -0.70
CA GLU A 276 -0.49 -11.82 -0.48
C GLU A 276 0.08 -11.97 0.94
N LEU A 277 -0.78 -12.18 1.95
CA LEU A 277 -0.36 -12.38 3.34
C LEU A 277 0.26 -13.78 3.56
N LEU A 278 -0.16 -14.77 2.79
CA LEU A 278 0.50 -16.07 2.73
C LEU A 278 1.85 -15.99 1.99
N GLY A 279 2.14 -14.91 1.26
CA GLY A 279 3.37 -14.78 0.47
C GLY A 279 3.37 -15.68 -0.77
N GLU A 280 2.20 -16.14 -1.21
CA GLU A 280 2.07 -16.94 -2.42
C GLU A 280 1.98 -16.04 -3.66
N PRO A 281 2.79 -16.30 -4.71
CA PRO A 281 2.67 -15.59 -5.97
C PRO A 281 1.32 -15.77 -6.63
N LEU A 282 0.63 -14.68 -6.99
CA LEU A 282 -0.32 -14.76 -8.09
C LEU A 282 0.46 -14.93 -9.39
N GLN A 283 0.07 -15.93 -10.16
CA GLN A 283 0.60 -16.11 -11.51
C GLN A 283 0.14 -14.94 -12.38
N ALA A 284 1.05 -14.37 -13.17
CA ALA A 284 0.73 -13.25 -14.07
C ALA A 284 -0.43 -13.58 -15.03
N SER A 285 -0.51 -14.85 -15.46
CA SER A 285 -1.61 -15.38 -16.27
C SER A 285 -2.96 -15.39 -15.55
N ALA A 286 -2.98 -15.59 -14.23
CA ALA A 286 -4.20 -15.51 -13.41
C ALA A 286 -4.65 -14.05 -13.28
N ILE A 287 -3.73 -13.13 -12.94
CA ILE A 287 -4.01 -11.68 -12.83
C ILE A 287 -4.67 -11.16 -14.11
N ALA A 288 -4.12 -11.52 -15.27
CA ALA A 288 -4.65 -11.10 -16.57
C ALA A 288 -6.08 -11.58 -16.85
N ARG A 289 -6.55 -12.64 -16.17
CA ARG A 289 -7.87 -13.24 -16.38
C ARG A 289 -8.94 -12.77 -15.38
N LEU A 290 -8.55 -12.27 -14.20
CA LEU A 290 -9.48 -11.81 -13.17
C LEU A 290 -10.41 -10.66 -13.63
N PRO A 291 -9.94 -9.60 -14.32
CA PRO A 291 -10.83 -8.55 -14.84
C PRO A 291 -11.90 -9.10 -15.78
N ARG A 292 -11.55 -10.10 -16.59
CA ARG A 292 -12.47 -10.77 -17.51
C ARG A 292 -13.52 -11.57 -16.74
N ALA A 293 -13.12 -12.33 -15.72
CA ALA A 293 -14.04 -13.08 -14.88
C ALA A 293 -15.07 -12.17 -14.19
N VAL A 294 -14.63 -11.03 -13.65
CA VAL A 294 -15.50 -10.00 -13.06
C VAL A 294 -16.50 -9.45 -14.08
N ASN A 295 -16.05 -9.15 -15.30
CA ASN A 295 -16.94 -8.63 -16.35
C ASN A 295 -17.99 -9.67 -16.76
N ILE A 296 -17.61 -10.94 -16.86
CA ILE A 296 -18.54 -12.04 -17.14
C ILE A 296 -19.55 -12.17 -16.00
N TRP A 297 -19.08 -12.22 -14.75
CA TRP A 297 -19.92 -12.26 -13.56
C TRP A 297 -20.98 -11.15 -13.58
N ARG A 298 -20.56 -9.89 -13.72
CA ARG A 298 -21.49 -8.75 -13.77
C ARG A 298 -22.47 -8.82 -14.95
N GLY A 299 -21.98 -9.20 -16.13
CA GLY A 299 -22.81 -9.36 -17.33
C GLY A 299 -23.92 -10.40 -17.11
N GLU A 300 -23.56 -11.54 -16.52
CA GLU A 300 -24.50 -12.62 -16.22
C GLU A 300 -25.47 -12.26 -15.09
N CYS A 301 -25.02 -11.61 -14.01
CA CYS A 301 -25.91 -11.12 -12.96
C CYS A 301 -26.97 -10.14 -13.52
N ARG A 302 -26.58 -9.26 -14.46
CA ARG A 302 -27.54 -8.38 -15.16
C ARG A 302 -28.50 -9.17 -16.04
N ARG A 303 -27.98 -10.12 -16.82
CA ARG A 303 -28.80 -10.98 -17.71
C ARG A 303 -29.85 -11.76 -16.92
N LEU A 304 -29.47 -12.30 -15.77
CA LEU A 304 -30.31 -13.10 -14.87
C LEU A 304 -31.10 -12.24 -13.87
N LYS A 305 -30.92 -10.91 -13.88
CA LYS A 305 -31.56 -9.97 -12.94
C LYS A 305 -31.34 -10.31 -11.46
N LEU A 306 -30.16 -10.81 -11.11
CA LEU A 306 -29.83 -11.24 -9.75
C LEU A 306 -29.55 -10.08 -8.77
N GLY A 307 -29.76 -8.82 -9.18
CA GLY A 307 -29.51 -7.63 -8.37
C GLY A 307 -28.02 -7.40 -8.14
N LEU A 308 -27.42 -6.41 -8.84
CA LEU A 308 -26.05 -6.00 -8.54
C LEU A 308 -26.04 -4.91 -7.46
N PRO A 309 -25.08 -4.94 -6.52
CA PRO A 309 -24.89 -3.83 -5.60
C PRO A 309 -24.51 -2.57 -6.41
N GLY A 310 -25.33 -1.53 -6.32
CA GLY A 310 -24.95 -0.18 -6.79
C GLY A 310 -25.47 0.31 -8.14
N GLU A 311 -26.52 -0.27 -8.74
CA GLU A 311 -27.12 0.36 -9.96
C GLU A 311 -27.88 1.68 -9.68
N GLY A 312 -28.04 2.10 -8.42
CA GLY A 312 -28.69 3.38 -8.07
C GLY A 312 -28.17 4.07 -6.81
N THR A 313 -27.47 3.37 -5.93
CA THR A 313 -26.74 3.96 -4.81
C THR A 313 -25.29 4.14 -5.24
N ALA A 314 -24.73 5.34 -5.03
CA ALA A 314 -23.32 5.62 -5.25
C ALA A 314 -22.50 4.41 -4.80
N ALA A 315 -21.77 3.78 -5.75
CA ALA A 315 -20.91 2.62 -5.58
C ALA A 315 -20.60 2.41 -4.09
N GLY A 316 -21.33 1.48 -3.48
CA GLY A 316 -21.31 1.27 -2.04
C GLY A 316 -19.86 1.29 -1.58
N SER A 317 -19.54 2.27 -0.76
CA SER A 317 -18.20 2.46 -0.23
C SER A 317 -17.73 1.12 0.29
N TRP A 318 -16.65 0.66 -0.31
CA TRP A 318 -15.84 -0.45 0.13
C TRP A 318 -15.75 -0.45 1.66
N ALA A 319 -15.79 -1.63 2.29
CA ALA A 319 -15.34 -1.82 3.67
C ALA A 319 -13.80 -1.70 3.75
N GLN A 320 -13.19 -0.78 2.99
CA GLN A 320 -11.83 -0.35 3.24
C GLN A 320 -11.86 0.55 4.46
N PRO A 321 -10.88 0.43 5.36
CA PRO A 321 -10.84 1.29 6.54
C PRO A 321 -10.84 2.76 6.10
N PRO A 322 -11.54 3.64 6.83
CA PRO A 322 -11.56 5.07 6.50
C PRO A 322 -10.13 5.60 6.53
N ASN A 323 -9.79 6.42 5.53
CA ASN A 323 -8.45 6.98 5.39
C ASN A 323 -8.17 7.97 6.54
N PRO A 324 -7.12 7.77 7.37
CA PRO A 324 -6.79 8.66 8.50
C PRO A 324 -6.09 9.94 8.02
N LEU A 325 -6.74 10.65 7.11
CA LEU A 325 -6.18 11.70 6.27
C LEU A 325 -5.35 12.77 7.00
N LYS A 326 -5.73 13.11 8.23
CA LYS A 326 -5.09 14.17 9.03
C LYS A 326 -3.74 13.79 9.62
N SER A 327 -3.45 12.49 9.76
CA SER A 327 -2.20 12.00 10.36
C SER A 327 -1.19 11.52 9.32
N LEU A 328 -1.53 11.55 8.04
CA LEU A 328 -0.68 10.99 6.98
C LEU A 328 0.19 12.07 6.34
N PRO A 329 1.53 11.98 6.44
CA PRO A 329 2.42 12.85 5.68
C PRO A 329 2.37 12.59 4.17
N LEU A 330 1.90 11.43 3.71
CA LEU A 330 1.78 11.10 2.29
C LEU A 330 0.38 10.57 1.93
N LEU A 331 -0.16 11.03 0.82
CA LEU A 331 -1.45 10.59 0.29
C LEU A 331 -1.31 10.42 -1.22
N ILE A 332 -1.33 9.19 -1.73
CA ILE A 332 -1.02 8.87 -3.13
C ILE A 332 -2.16 8.13 -3.81
N GLU A 333 -2.70 8.78 -4.83
CA GLU A 333 -3.58 8.16 -5.81
C GLU A 333 -2.73 7.54 -6.93
N LEU A 334 -2.83 6.23 -7.18
CA LEU A 334 -2.11 5.55 -8.26
C LEU A 334 -3.02 5.31 -9.46
N GLU A 335 -2.51 5.60 -10.65
CA GLU A 335 -3.22 5.43 -11.91
C GLU A 335 -2.80 4.18 -12.65
N ALA A 336 -3.68 3.69 -13.52
CA ALA A 336 -3.43 2.46 -14.25
C ALA A 336 -2.14 2.52 -15.07
N VAL A 337 -1.77 3.69 -15.63
CA VAL A 337 -0.56 3.83 -16.45
C VAL A 337 0.70 3.76 -15.58
N GLU A 338 0.69 4.45 -14.44
CA GLU A 338 1.80 4.41 -13.47
C GLU A 338 1.97 2.98 -12.93
N LEU A 339 0.86 2.35 -12.54
CA LEU A 339 0.85 0.97 -12.06
C LEU A 339 1.38 -0.01 -13.10
N ALA A 340 0.98 0.14 -14.37
CA ALA A 340 1.46 -0.71 -15.45
C ALA A 340 2.97 -0.52 -15.70
N VAL A 341 3.49 0.71 -15.63
CA VAL A 341 4.93 0.97 -15.74
C VAL A 341 5.69 0.36 -14.57
N LEU A 342 5.24 0.61 -13.33
CA LEU A 342 5.85 0.07 -12.11
C LEU A 342 5.85 -1.46 -12.12
N GLN A 343 4.71 -2.07 -12.47
CA GLN A 343 4.58 -3.52 -12.59
C GLN A 343 5.59 -4.10 -13.59
N GLN A 344 5.69 -3.52 -14.79
CA GLN A 344 6.59 -4.02 -15.83
C GLN A 344 8.07 -3.81 -15.45
N ALA A 345 8.39 -2.67 -14.83
CA ALA A 345 9.74 -2.39 -14.37
C ALA A 345 10.22 -3.39 -13.31
N VAL A 346 9.31 -3.84 -12.44
CA VAL A 346 9.62 -4.83 -11.39
C VAL A 346 9.60 -6.25 -11.95
N ALA A 347 8.70 -6.57 -12.88
CA ALA A 347 8.52 -7.93 -13.40
C ALA A 347 9.54 -8.32 -14.47
N ASP A 348 9.87 -7.41 -15.40
CA ASP A 348 10.81 -7.67 -16.51
C ASP A 348 11.66 -6.42 -16.83
N PRO A 349 12.71 -6.16 -16.02
CA PRO A 349 13.59 -5.01 -16.23
C PRO A 349 14.26 -5.01 -17.62
N ALA A 350 14.54 -6.19 -18.19
CA ALA A 350 15.23 -6.33 -19.47
C ALA A 350 14.31 -5.97 -20.65
N ALA A 351 13.04 -6.36 -20.60
CA ALA A 351 12.07 -5.92 -21.60
C ALA A 351 11.77 -4.42 -21.47
N MET A 352 11.76 -3.87 -20.25
CA MET A 352 11.66 -2.44 -20.02
C MET A 352 12.84 -1.67 -20.63
N ASP A 353 14.07 -2.17 -20.47
CA ASP A 353 15.28 -1.60 -21.10
C ASP A 353 15.17 -1.51 -22.62
N LYS A 354 14.71 -2.59 -23.24
CA LYS A 354 14.50 -2.63 -24.68
C LYS A 354 13.44 -1.59 -25.09
N ALA A 355 12.32 -1.54 -24.36
CA ALA A 355 11.25 -0.62 -24.63
C ALA A 355 11.67 0.87 -24.47
N LEU A 356 12.50 1.19 -23.47
CA LEU A 356 13.06 2.53 -23.31
C LEU A 356 13.92 2.95 -24.52
N LYS A 357 14.74 2.03 -25.05
CA LYS A 357 15.53 2.28 -26.26
C LYS A 357 14.64 2.50 -27.48
N ASP A 358 13.58 1.71 -27.64
CA ASP A 358 12.64 1.84 -28.75
C ASP A 358 11.89 3.19 -28.69
N VAL A 359 11.47 3.62 -27.49
CA VAL A 359 10.85 4.92 -27.24
C VAL A 359 11.80 6.08 -27.54
N ALA A 360 13.07 5.98 -27.12
CA ALA A 360 14.09 7.00 -27.39
C ALA A 360 14.40 7.13 -28.90
N ASN A 361 14.48 6.00 -29.62
CA ASN A 361 14.74 5.99 -31.05
C ASN A 361 13.57 6.51 -31.90
N ALA A 362 12.35 6.50 -31.35
CA ALA A 362 11.13 6.87 -32.06
C ALA A 362 10.65 8.30 -31.80
N GLU A 363 11.44 9.13 -31.12
CA GLU A 363 11.15 10.54 -30.79
C GLU A 363 10.57 11.32 -31.98
N GLY A 364 11.21 11.21 -33.14
CA GLY A 364 10.82 11.93 -34.37
C GLY A 364 9.77 11.22 -35.24
N ASN A 365 9.14 10.13 -34.78
CA ASN A 365 8.21 9.34 -35.58
C ASN A 365 6.76 9.44 -35.06
N PRO A 366 5.91 10.34 -35.60
CA PRO A 366 4.51 10.46 -35.19
C PRO A 366 3.72 9.15 -35.31
N GLY A 367 4.01 8.32 -36.32
CA GLY A 367 3.32 7.05 -36.54
C GLY A 367 3.50 6.08 -35.37
N PHE A 368 4.70 6.07 -34.75
CA PHE A 368 5.00 5.25 -33.58
C PHE A 368 4.10 5.63 -32.38
N TRP A 369 3.84 6.92 -32.16
CA TRP A 369 3.03 7.39 -31.04
C TRP A 369 1.52 7.22 -31.28
N MET A 370 1.10 7.15 -32.54
CA MET A 370 -0.29 6.93 -32.94
C MET A 370 -0.70 5.45 -32.92
N GLU A 371 0.24 4.52 -33.09
CA GLU A 371 -0.02 3.07 -33.16
C GLU A 371 -0.68 2.53 -31.89
N GLY A 372 -0.25 3.00 -30.72
CA GLY A 372 -0.79 2.60 -29.41
C GLY A 372 -2.20 3.15 -29.09
N MET A 373 -2.79 4.00 -29.94
CA MET A 373 -4.14 4.56 -29.71
C MET A 373 -5.27 3.58 -30.04
N ARG A 374 -5.02 2.57 -30.88
CA ARG A 374 -6.08 1.70 -31.41
C ARG A 374 -6.62 0.67 -30.41
N GLN A 375 -5.91 0.43 -29.30
CA GLN A 375 -6.34 -0.49 -28.26
C GLN A 375 -7.05 0.29 -27.14
N SER A 376 -8.39 0.33 -27.21
CA SER A 376 -9.25 1.00 -26.22
C SER A 376 -9.38 0.22 -24.91
N GLN A 377 -9.11 -1.10 -24.90
CA GLN A 377 -9.20 -1.97 -23.73
C GLN A 377 -7.82 -2.52 -23.35
N TRP A 378 -7.01 -1.68 -22.71
CA TRP A 378 -5.65 -2.03 -22.32
C TRP A 378 -5.56 -2.65 -20.91
N TRP A 379 -6.60 -2.52 -20.09
CA TRP A 379 -6.69 -3.10 -18.75
C TRP A 379 -7.17 -4.57 -18.73
N GLY A 380 -7.44 -5.17 -19.89
CA GLY A 380 -7.99 -6.53 -20.02
C GLY A 380 -6.95 -7.65 -20.15
N GLY A 381 -5.65 -7.37 -20.06
CA GLY A 381 -4.59 -8.35 -20.27
C GLY A 381 -3.18 -7.86 -19.92
N ALA A 382 -2.17 -8.68 -20.24
CA ALA A 382 -0.77 -8.32 -20.06
C ALA A 382 -0.41 -7.17 -21.03
N ILE A 383 0.04 -6.04 -20.47
CA ILE A 383 0.43 -4.87 -21.25
C ILE A 383 1.92 -4.97 -21.58
N ALA A 384 2.29 -4.83 -22.84
CA ALA A 384 3.69 -4.83 -23.24
C ALA A 384 4.41 -3.59 -22.68
N PRO A 385 5.67 -3.72 -22.21
CA PRO A 385 6.45 -2.59 -21.67
C PRO A 385 6.50 -1.36 -22.61
N LEU A 386 6.58 -1.59 -23.93
CA LEU A 386 6.58 -0.54 -24.94
C LEU A 386 5.29 0.29 -24.93
N ASP A 387 4.14 -0.37 -24.82
CA ASP A 387 2.84 0.31 -24.80
C ASP A 387 2.61 1.05 -23.48
N CYS A 388 3.09 0.51 -22.36
CA CYS A 388 3.14 1.21 -21.07
C CYS A 388 3.91 2.54 -21.20
N LEU A 389 5.14 2.49 -21.73
CA LEU A 389 5.98 3.69 -21.86
C LEU A 389 5.43 4.69 -22.88
N ARG A 390 4.87 4.23 -24.00
CA ARG A 390 4.21 5.11 -24.98
C ARG A 390 3.07 5.92 -24.33
N ARG A 391 2.23 5.24 -23.54
CA ARG A 391 1.14 5.91 -22.80
C ARG A 391 1.68 6.78 -21.68
N PHE A 392 2.68 6.33 -20.95
CA PHE A 392 3.27 7.11 -19.88
C PHE A 392 3.89 8.42 -20.39
N ARG A 393 4.51 8.38 -21.57
CA ARG A 393 5.00 9.59 -22.24
C ARG A 393 3.87 10.48 -22.76
N ARG A 394 2.89 9.91 -23.45
CA ARG A 394 1.81 10.67 -24.09
C ARG A 394 0.81 11.25 -23.10
N ASP A 395 0.35 10.43 -22.16
CA ASP A 395 -0.76 10.75 -21.27
C ASP A 395 -0.25 11.43 -19.99
N TRP A 396 0.95 11.06 -19.52
CA TRP A 396 1.53 11.52 -18.25
C TRP A 396 2.76 12.42 -18.42
N GLY A 397 3.33 12.52 -19.61
CA GLY A 397 4.44 13.43 -19.87
C GLY A 397 5.80 12.95 -19.39
N PHE A 398 5.97 11.63 -19.20
CA PHE A 398 7.30 11.08 -18.95
C PHE A 398 8.18 11.24 -20.18
N HIS A 399 9.32 11.92 -20.03
CA HIS A 399 10.31 12.08 -21.09
C HIS A 399 11.69 11.81 -20.48
N ALA A 400 12.37 10.79 -21.01
CA ALA A 400 13.69 10.42 -20.56
C ALA A 400 14.75 11.32 -21.20
N ASP A 401 15.91 11.48 -20.54
CA ASP A 401 17.06 12.13 -21.17
C ASP A 401 17.46 11.35 -22.44
N PRO A 402 17.55 11.99 -23.62
CA PRO A 402 17.93 11.32 -24.86
C PRO A 402 19.31 10.65 -24.81
N THR A 403 20.22 11.20 -24.00
CA THR A 403 21.60 10.71 -23.84
C THR A 403 21.70 9.57 -22.84
N ASN A 404 20.83 9.56 -21.82
CA ASN A 404 20.78 8.50 -20.82
C ASN A 404 19.34 8.18 -20.38
N PRO A 405 18.55 7.51 -21.24
CA PRO A 405 17.14 7.27 -20.97
C PRO A 405 16.92 6.32 -19.80
N ARG A 406 17.87 5.39 -19.57
CA ARG A 406 17.83 4.44 -18.47
C ARG A 406 18.02 5.12 -17.13
N GLU A 407 19.02 5.98 -16.97
CA GLU A 407 19.24 6.72 -15.72
C GLU A 407 18.04 7.61 -15.36
N SER A 408 17.43 8.25 -16.36
CA SER A 408 16.22 9.07 -16.15
C SER A 408 15.04 8.24 -15.67
N PHE A 409 14.84 7.06 -16.27
CA PHE A 409 13.80 6.14 -15.88
C PHE A 409 14.05 5.56 -14.49
N ASP A 410 15.27 5.13 -14.18
CA ASP A 410 15.64 4.60 -12.87
C ASP A 410 15.45 5.65 -11.77
N SER A 411 15.82 6.91 -12.03
CA SER A 411 15.58 8.02 -11.09
C SER A 411 14.10 8.22 -10.79
N TRP A 412 13.25 8.13 -11.82
CA TRP A 412 11.79 8.21 -11.65
C TRP A 412 11.25 6.99 -10.89
N LEU A 413 11.68 5.80 -11.30
CA LEU A 413 11.26 4.52 -10.75
C LEU A 413 11.62 4.41 -9.27
N GLU A 414 12.84 4.80 -8.91
CA GLU A 414 13.30 4.83 -7.53
C GLU A 414 12.43 5.74 -6.68
N ALA A 415 12.16 6.96 -7.12
CA ALA A 415 11.33 7.90 -6.34
C ALA A 415 9.88 7.40 -6.21
N ALA A 416 9.32 6.81 -7.26
CA ALA A 416 7.97 6.23 -7.24
C ALA A 416 7.91 5.00 -6.32
N LEU A 417 8.84 4.05 -6.43
CA LEU A 417 8.90 2.88 -5.57
C LEU A 417 9.18 3.28 -4.12
N GLN A 418 10.06 4.24 -3.86
CA GLN A 418 10.29 4.74 -2.51
C GLN A 418 9.00 5.28 -1.89
N LEU A 419 8.15 6.00 -2.64
CA LEU A 419 6.87 6.45 -2.12
C LEU A 419 5.89 5.32 -1.86
N VAL A 420 5.79 4.36 -2.78
CA VAL A 420 4.90 3.20 -2.62
C VAL A 420 5.35 2.32 -1.44
N CYS A 421 6.66 2.13 -1.26
CA CYS A 421 7.24 1.32 -0.18
C CYS A 421 7.38 2.06 1.16
N ARG A 422 7.65 3.38 1.20
CA ARG A 422 7.87 4.13 2.47
C ARG A 422 6.63 4.18 3.34
N ILE A 423 5.45 4.13 2.73
CA ILE A 423 4.18 4.07 3.44
C ILE A 423 4.15 2.91 4.45
N GLU A 424 4.89 1.83 4.18
CA GLU A 424 4.93 0.61 4.98
C GLU A 424 5.81 0.68 6.23
N LEU A 425 6.81 1.58 6.26
CA LEU A 425 7.77 1.60 7.37
C LEU A 425 7.20 2.28 8.62
N TRP A 426 6.18 3.14 8.46
CA TRP A 426 5.65 3.98 9.55
C TRP A 426 4.13 4.20 9.53
N GLY A 427 3.37 3.62 8.59
CA GLY A 427 1.96 3.98 8.41
C GLY A 427 1.79 5.44 7.98
N GLU A 428 2.81 5.99 7.31
CA GLU A 428 2.96 7.41 6.99
C GLU A 428 2.23 7.82 5.70
N GLY A 429 1.48 6.90 5.07
CA GLY A 429 0.61 7.32 3.99
C GLY A 429 -0.46 6.33 3.57
N ALA A 430 -1.26 6.75 2.61
CA ALA A 430 -2.32 5.93 2.03
C ALA A 430 -2.17 5.85 0.52
N LEU A 431 -2.16 4.62 0.02
CA LEU A 431 -2.27 4.29 -1.41
C LEU A 431 -3.74 3.97 -1.71
N TRP A 432 -4.31 4.62 -2.71
CA TRP A 432 -5.57 4.17 -3.30
C TRP A 432 -5.52 4.29 -4.81
N THR A 433 -6.45 3.60 -5.46
CA THR A 433 -6.62 3.65 -6.90
C THR A 433 -8.00 4.21 -7.22
N ALA A 434 -8.06 5.24 -8.07
CA ALA A 434 -9.33 5.89 -8.43
C ALA A 434 -10.28 4.94 -9.15
N GLU A 435 -9.74 4.14 -10.06
CA GLU A 435 -10.51 3.23 -10.90
C GLU A 435 -10.41 1.79 -10.39
N GLU A 436 -11.52 1.08 -10.50
CA GLU A 436 -11.64 -0.28 -10.01
C GLU A 436 -10.63 -1.24 -10.66
N HIS A 437 -10.37 -1.08 -11.96
CA HIS A 437 -9.47 -1.97 -12.69
C HIS A 437 -7.99 -1.74 -12.39
N CYS A 438 -7.62 -0.55 -11.88
CA CYS A 438 -6.27 -0.27 -11.41
C CYS A 438 -5.86 -1.26 -10.30
N ARG A 439 -6.82 -1.77 -9.52
CA ARG A 439 -6.57 -2.75 -8.45
C ARG A 439 -5.89 -4.01 -9.00
N TRP A 440 -6.29 -4.48 -10.18
CA TRP A 440 -5.68 -5.64 -10.82
C TRP A 440 -4.24 -5.40 -11.27
N LEU A 441 -3.91 -4.16 -11.66
CA LEU A 441 -2.56 -3.75 -12.01
C LEU A 441 -1.69 -3.54 -10.76
N ALA A 442 -2.29 -3.07 -9.66
CA ALA A 442 -1.61 -2.90 -8.39
C ALA A 442 -1.22 -4.25 -7.78
N GLN A 443 -2.10 -5.25 -7.78
CA GLN A 443 -1.87 -6.57 -7.16
C GLN A 443 -0.46 -7.19 -7.40
N PRO A 444 0.03 -7.37 -8.65
CA PRO A 444 1.37 -7.91 -8.88
C PRO A 444 2.50 -7.00 -8.37
N LEU A 445 2.35 -5.69 -8.50
CA LEU A 445 3.30 -4.73 -7.94
C LEU A 445 3.36 -4.86 -6.42
N LEU A 446 2.18 -4.89 -5.79
CA LEU A 446 2.03 -5.04 -4.35
C LEU A 446 2.68 -6.36 -3.89
N GLN A 447 2.39 -7.48 -4.55
CA GLN A 447 3.04 -8.76 -4.22
C GLN A 447 4.57 -8.73 -4.38
N ALA A 448 5.07 -8.09 -5.43
CA ALA A 448 6.50 -7.98 -5.65
C ALA A 448 7.17 -7.12 -4.58
N ILE A 449 6.53 -6.00 -4.19
CA ILE A 449 6.96 -5.17 -3.06
C ILE A 449 6.96 -6.02 -1.79
N ARG A 450 5.85 -6.69 -1.45
CA ARG A 450 5.74 -7.57 -0.27
C ARG A 450 6.76 -8.70 -0.22
N ARG A 451 7.15 -9.29 -1.35
CA ARG A 451 8.21 -10.32 -1.35
C ARG A 451 9.55 -9.74 -0.89
N ASN A 452 9.78 -8.47 -1.15
CA ASN A 452 11.00 -7.75 -0.79
C ASN A 452 10.87 -6.97 0.55
N THR A 453 9.67 -6.54 0.93
CA THR A 453 9.37 -5.68 2.10
C THR A 453 8.49 -6.33 3.16
N ALA A 454 8.09 -7.59 3.02
CA ALA A 454 7.27 -8.40 3.94
C ALA A 454 5.92 -7.82 4.46
N THR A 455 5.62 -6.55 4.28
CA THR A 455 4.46 -5.84 4.83
C THR A 455 4.04 -4.74 3.88
N LEU A 456 2.82 -4.81 3.34
CA LEU A 456 2.19 -3.68 2.68
C LEU A 456 1.09 -3.14 3.57
N GLU A 457 1.00 -1.81 3.69
CA GLU A 457 -0.21 -1.15 4.17
C GLU A 457 -1.42 -1.58 3.31
N PRO A 458 -2.63 -1.59 3.88
CA PRO A 458 -3.83 -1.85 3.12
C PRO A 458 -3.94 -0.82 1.99
N VAL A 459 -4.37 -1.25 0.79
CA VAL A 459 -4.90 -0.28 -0.18
C VAL A 459 -6.15 0.33 0.44
N TRP A 460 -6.17 1.65 0.59
CA TRP A 460 -7.26 2.38 1.24
C TRP A 460 -8.39 2.69 0.27
N GLY A 461 -9.55 3.05 0.84
CA GLY A 461 -10.61 3.68 0.07
C GLY A 461 -10.22 5.08 -0.38
N GLY A 462 -10.78 5.52 -1.50
CA GLY A 462 -10.65 6.91 -1.94
C GLY A 462 -11.17 7.88 -0.87
N VAL A 463 -10.56 9.06 -0.80
CA VAL A 463 -10.91 10.09 0.17
C VAL A 463 -12.07 10.91 -0.38
N ALA A 464 -13.10 11.16 0.43
CA ALA A 464 -14.17 12.05 0.02
C ALA A 464 -13.60 13.46 -0.23
N PRO A 465 -13.92 14.13 -1.35
CA PRO A 465 -13.38 15.47 -1.66
C PRO A 465 -13.55 16.47 -0.51
N MET A 466 -14.67 16.41 0.21
CA MET A 466 -14.92 17.27 1.38
C MET A 466 -13.99 17.00 2.56
N GLU A 467 -13.63 15.74 2.83
CA GLU A 467 -12.66 15.42 3.88
C GLU A 467 -11.28 15.93 3.51
N LEU A 468 -10.92 15.79 2.23
CA LEU A 468 -9.68 16.31 1.69
C LEU A 468 -9.59 17.83 1.85
N LEU A 469 -10.63 18.55 1.47
CA LEU A 469 -10.72 20.00 1.62
C LEU A 469 -10.64 20.47 3.06
N ARG A 470 -11.37 19.81 3.98
CA ARG A 470 -11.28 20.10 5.42
C ARG A 470 -9.87 19.90 5.96
N SER A 471 -9.11 18.98 5.39
CA SER A 471 -7.73 18.72 5.81
C SER A 471 -6.72 19.74 5.30
N LEU A 472 -7.10 20.54 4.30
CA LEU A 472 -6.30 21.61 3.71
C LEU A 472 -6.66 22.99 4.28
N ALA A 473 -7.72 23.07 5.10
CA ALA A 473 -8.15 24.28 5.74
C ALA A 473 -7.05 24.84 6.66
N GLU A 474 -6.85 26.16 6.64
CA GLU A 474 -5.88 26.86 7.51
C GLU A 474 -4.41 26.48 7.27
N GLN A 475 -4.11 25.82 6.15
CA GLN A 475 -2.75 25.38 5.83
C GLN A 475 -2.13 26.24 4.71
N GLU A 476 -0.80 26.36 4.73
CA GLU A 476 -0.04 26.91 3.61
C GLU A 476 0.09 25.82 2.53
N VAL A 477 -0.61 26.01 1.41
CA VAL A 477 -0.72 24.99 0.37
C VAL A 477 0.03 25.42 -0.89
N VAL A 478 0.86 24.53 -1.41
CA VAL A 478 1.33 24.62 -2.79
C VAL A 478 0.53 23.67 -3.67
N TYR A 479 -0.08 24.19 -4.73
CA TYR A 479 -0.70 23.39 -5.78
C TYR A 479 0.23 23.32 -6.98
N VAL A 480 0.50 22.11 -7.47
CA VAL A 480 1.33 21.89 -8.67
C VAL A 480 0.51 21.12 -9.70
N GLY A 481 0.14 21.73 -10.81
CA GLY A 481 -0.65 21.04 -11.84
C GLY A 481 -0.99 21.91 -13.06
N PRO A 482 -1.54 21.31 -14.14
CA PRO A 482 -1.72 21.94 -15.45
C PRO A 482 -2.74 23.09 -15.49
N ALA A 483 -3.44 23.37 -14.39
CA ALA A 483 -4.39 24.47 -14.26
C ALA A 483 -3.97 25.45 -13.14
N ALA A 484 -2.68 25.45 -12.77
CA ALA A 484 -2.14 26.24 -11.66
C ALA A 484 -2.51 27.72 -11.74
N ARG A 485 -2.41 28.34 -12.92
CA ARG A 485 -2.79 29.74 -13.11
C ARG A 485 -4.26 30.01 -12.77
N LEU A 486 -5.17 29.14 -13.22
CA LEU A 486 -6.60 29.29 -12.97
C LEU A 486 -6.96 29.01 -11.51
N VAL A 487 -6.29 28.05 -10.89
CA VAL A 487 -6.41 27.80 -9.44
C VAL A 487 -5.97 29.03 -8.64
N GLN A 488 -4.85 29.65 -9.03
CA GLN A 488 -4.36 30.88 -8.41
C GLN A 488 -5.39 32.03 -8.54
N GLN A 489 -5.94 32.24 -9.74
CA GLN A 489 -6.95 33.27 -9.99
C GLN A 489 -8.23 33.04 -9.19
N GLN A 490 -8.71 31.79 -9.14
CA GLN A 490 -9.91 31.41 -8.39
C GLN A 490 -9.73 31.59 -6.88
N HIS A 491 -8.50 31.38 -6.41
CA HIS A 491 -8.10 31.61 -5.04
C HIS A 491 -8.03 33.10 -4.67
N GLU A 492 -7.31 33.90 -5.47
CA GLU A 492 -7.17 35.35 -5.29
C GLU A 492 -8.52 36.08 -5.42
N GLY A 493 -9.41 35.57 -6.27
CA GLY A 493 -10.78 36.07 -6.40
C GLY A 493 -11.72 35.70 -5.24
N GLY A 494 -11.27 34.91 -4.26
CA GLY A 494 -12.06 34.47 -3.12
C GLY A 494 -13.18 33.48 -3.46
N ASN A 495 -13.26 33.01 -4.70
CA ASN A 495 -14.29 32.10 -5.18
C ASN A 495 -14.04 30.65 -4.75
N ALA A 496 -12.77 30.28 -4.56
CA ALA A 496 -12.39 28.96 -4.04
C ALA A 496 -13.02 28.64 -2.66
N TRP A 497 -13.35 29.67 -1.87
CA TRP A 497 -13.98 29.56 -0.55
C TRP A 497 -15.48 29.36 -0.58
N ARG A 498 -16.11 29.63 -1.73
CA ARG A 498 -17.56 29.67 -1.90
C ARG A 498 -18.11 28.46 -2.66
N LEU A 499 -17.24 27.52 -3.05
CA LEU A 499 -17.60 26.34 -3.85
C LEU A 499 -18.58 25.39 -3.15
N PHE A 500 -18.76 25.52 -1.84
CA PHE A 500 -19.67 24.69 -1.05
C PHE A 500 -20.59 25.58 -0.23
N GLU A 501 -21.79 25.86 -0.75
CA GLU A 501 -22.77 26.80 -0.16
C GLU A 501 -23.07 26.56 1.34
N GLN A 502 -22.84 25.35 1.83
CA GLN A 502 -23.15 24.94 3.21
C GLN A 502 -21.92 24.70 4.10
N THR A 503 -20.69 24.89 3.59
CA THR A 503 -19.48 24.62 4.38
C THR A 503 -18.49 25.77 4.26
N LEU A 504 -18.39 26.60 5.31
CA LEU A 504 -17.29 27.55 5.47
C LEU A 504 -15.99 26.77 5.68
N VAL A 505 -15.20 26.62 4.61
CA VAL A 505 -13.83 26.15 4.72
C VAL A 505 -12.96 27.39 4.99
N PRO A 506 -12.20 27.43 6.10
CA PRO A 506 -11.29 28.53 6.40
C PRO A 506 -10.33 28.84 5.25
N ALA A 507 -9.95 30.12 5.12
CA ALA A 507 -8.96 30.53 4.13
C ALA A 507 -7.62 29.80 4.38
N ARG A 508 -7.15 29.06 3.36
CA ARG A 508 -5.75 28.66 3.15
C ARG A 508 -5.05 29.76 2.35
N ASP A 509 -3.72 29.80 2.34
CA ASP A 509 -2.97 30.55 1.33
C ASP A 509 -2.48 29.54 0.29
N VAL A 510 -2.79 29.76 -0.99
CA VAL A 510 -2.45 28.84 -2.08
C VAL A 510 -1.45 29.51 -3.00
N ARG A 511 -0.33 28.82 -3.24
CA ARG A 511 0.65 29.15 -4.27
C ARG A 511 0.60 28.10 -5.35
N CYS A 512 0.53 28.52 -6.60
CA CYS A 512 0.38 27.60 -7.71
C CYS A 512 1.63 27.56 -8.59
N LEU A 513 2.08 26.36 -8.94
CA LEU A 513 3.14 26.12 -9.91
C LEU A 513 2.60 25.28 -11.07
N GLU A 514 2.72 25.78 -12.28
CA GLU A 514 2.39 25.00 -13.47
C GLU A 514 3.60 24.15 -13.88
N PRO A 515 3.50 22.81 -13.89
CA PRO A 515 4.57 21.97 -14.39
C PRO A 515 4.70 22.12 -15.90
N PRO A 516 5.91 22.13 -16.47
CA PRO A 516 6.09 22.14 -17.93
C PRO A 516 5.40 20.94 -18.58
N ASP A 517 4.77 21.14 -19.74
CA ASP A 517 4.08 20.04 -20.43
C ASP A 517 5.10 19.02 -20.95
N GLY A 518 5.23 17.88 -20.25
CA GLY A 518 6.13 16.80 -20.63
C GLY A 518 5.58 15.87 -21.71
N ARG A 519 4.34 16.08 -22.16
CA ARG A 519 3.66 15.16 -23.08
C ARG A 519 4.20 15.31 -24.49
N TYR A 520 4.32 14.20 -25.20
CA TYR A 520 4.62 14.24 -26.63
C TYR A 520 3.51 15.01 -27.39
N PRO A 521 3.84 15.93 -28.31
CA PRO A 521 5.18 16.28 -28.80
C PRO A 521 5.86 17.48 -28.10
N HIS A 522 5.27 18.03 -27.04
CA HIS A 522 5.61 19.34 -26.46
C HIS A 522 6.65 19.33 -25.32
N HIS A 523 7.27 18.19 -25.06
CA HIS A 523 8.19 17.99 -23.94
C HIS A 523 9.39 18.98 -23.90
N PRO A 524 9.85 19.36 -22.70
CA PRO A 524 11.05 20.20 -22.54
C PRO A 524 12.31 19.51 -23.08
N SER A 525 13.23 20.30 -23.64
CA SER A 525 14.54 19.81 -24.10
C SER A 525 15.49 19.44 -22.95
N THR A 526 15.19 19.87 -21.73
CA THR A 526 16.06 19.78 -20.55
C THR A 526 15.97 18.45 -19.79
N GLY A 527 15.01 17.58 -20.13
CA GLY A 527 14.81 16.29 -19.47
C GLY A 527 14.03 16.36 -18.14
N LEU A 528 13.53 15.21 -17.69
CA LEU A 528 12.69 15.09 -16.48
C LEU A 528 13.40 15.59 -15.22
N LYS A 529 14.66 15.17 -15.02
CA LYS A 529 15.45 15.46 -13.81
C LYS A 529 15.65 16.95 -13.60
N ARG A 530 16.11 17.65 -14.64
CA ARG A 530 16.32 19.11 -14.57
C ARG A 530 15.01 19.86 -14.34
N THR A 531 13.94 19.44 -15.00
CA THR A 531 12.60 20.02 -14.80
C THR A 531 12.13 19.83 -13.35
N LEU A 532 12.35 18.65 -12.76
CA LEU A 532 12.08 18.39 -11.34
C LEU A 532 12.92 19.29 -10.42
N ASP A 533 14.22 19.42 -10.68
CA ASP A 533 15.11 20.26 -9.88
C ASP A 533 14.68 21.74 -9.90
N ASP A 534 14.28 22.26 -11.06
CA ASP A 534 13.80 23.64 -11.21
C ASP A 534 12.49 23.86 -10.43
N MET A 535 11.57 22.89 -10.45
CA MET A 535 10.34 22.93 -9.65
C MET A 535 10.63 22.86 -8.15
N ILE A 536 11.48 21.92 -7.71
CA ILE A 536 11.87 21.78 -6.30
C ILE A 536 12.58 23.04 -5.80
N GLY A 537 13.43 23.66 -6.62
CA GLY A 537 14.11 24.91 -6.30
C GLY A 537 13.13 26.09 -6.18
N THR A 538 12.12 26.13 -7.04
CA THR A 538 11.06 27.15 -6.98
C THR A 538 10.22 27.02 -5.71
N ILE A 539 9.76 25.81 -5.39
CA ILE A 539 8.99 25.55 -4.17
C ILE A 539 9.86 25.77 -2.92
N GLY A 540 11.15 25.44 -2.98
CA GLY A 540 12.10 25.72 -1.90
C GLY A 540 12.23 27.21 -1.58
N ARG A 541 12.30 28.08 -2.61
CA ARG A 541 12.29 29.53 -2.41
C ARG A 541 11.00 30.00 -1.74
N TRP A 542 9.85 29.52 -2.21
CA TRP A 542 8.57 29.84 -1.59
C TRP A 542 8.47 29.39 -0.14
N HIS A 543 8.94 28.17 0.17
CA HIS A 543 8.96 27.64 1.52
C HIS A 543 9.89 28.44 2.45
N ALA A 544 11.03 28.93 1.94
CA ALA A 544 11.93 29.79 2.70
C ALA A 544 11.34 31.18 3.00
N GLU A 545 10.54 31.73 2.08
CA GLU A 545 9.82 33.00 2.30
C GLU A 545 8.68 32.84 3.31
N ARG A 546 7.91 31.75 3.20
CA ARG A 546 6.82 31.39 4.12
C ARG A 546 6.70 29.86 4.14
N PRO A 547 6.85 29.21 5.31
CA PRO A 547 6.82 27.75 5.39
C PRO A 547 5.52 27.17 4.85
N LEU A 548 5.62 26.47 3.72
CA LEU A 548 4.56 25.62 3.18
C LEU A 548 4.33 24.43 4.13
N GLN A 549 3.09 23.95 4.20
CA GLN A 549 2.71 22.80 5.02
C GLN A 549 2.27 21.61 4.16
N VAL A 550 1.56 21.89 3.05
CA VAL A 550 1.02 20.85 2.16
C VAL A 550 1.35 21.11 0.71
N ALA A 551 1.74 20.05 0.00
CA ALA A 551 1.84 20.05 -1.45
C ALA A 551 0.74 19.17 -2.06
N VAL A 552 -0.16 19.77 -2.85
CA VAL A 552 -1.12 19.04 -3.69
C VAL A 552 -0.56 19.00 -5.10
N VAL A 553 -0.17 17.81 -5.56
CA VAL A 553 0.58 17.62 -6.80
C VAL A 553 -0.22 16.78 -7.78
N SER A 554 -0.45 17.33 -8.98
CA SER A 554 -1.15 16.77 -10.14
C SER A 554 -0.34 17.06 -11.41
N GLY A 555 0.96 16.74 -11.38
CA GLY A 555 1.92 17.06 -12.44
C GLY A 555 2.27 15.90 -13.37
N GLY A 556 1.35 14.98 -13.65
CA GLY A 556 1.66 13.81 -14.49
C GLY A 556 2.85 13.02 -13.95
N ALA A 557 3.81 12.68 -14.80
CA ALA A 557 5.01 11.90 -14.47
C ALA A 557 5.92 12.58 -13.42
N TYR A 558 5.85 13.91 -13.28
CA TYR A 558 6.61 14.62 -12.26
C TYR A 558 6.06 14.41 -10.85
N ARG A 559 4.80 14.01 -10.72
CA ARG A 559 4.04 14.04 -9.47
C ARG A 559 4.68 13.22 -8.36
N LEU A 560 4.98 11.94 -8.62
CA LEU A 560 5.53 11.05 -7.60
C LEU A 560 6.94 11.51 -7.18
N PRO A 561 7.92 11.72 -8.09
CA PRO A 561 9.23 12.22 -7.68
C PRO A 561 9.20 13.58 -6.95
N LEU A 562 8.29 14.48 -7.38
CA LEU A 562 8.16 15.79 -6.73
C LEU A 562 7.62 15.64 -5.30
N CYS A 563 6.57 14.84 -5.08
CA CYS A 563 6.06 14.56 -3.74
C CYS A 563 7.13 13.94 -2.83
N GLN A 564 7.90 12.98 -3.35
CA GLN A 564 9.00 12.36 -2.62
C GLN A 564 10.02 13.41 -2.17
N ALA A 565 10.45 14.27 -3.09
CA ALA A 565 11.48 15.26 -2.82
C ALA A 565 10.99 16.34 -1.84
N LEU A 566 9.76 16.80 -1.98
CA LEU A 566 9.17 17.83 -1.12
C LEU A 566 8.94 17.32 0.30
N ASN A 567 8.43 16.10 0.45
CA ASN A 567 8.27 15.45 1.75
C ASN A 567 9.63 15.25 2.42
N HIS A 568 10.61 14.71 1.69
CA HIS A 568 11.92 14.41 2.25
C HIS A 568 12.74 15.66 2.62
N ARG A 569 12.77 16.68 1.75
CA ARG A 569 13.64 17.87 1.95
C ARG A 569 13.03 18.91 2.88
N TYR A 570 11.71 19.07 2.86
CA TYR A 570 11.01 20.16 3.54
C TYR A 570 9.98 19.68 4.56
N GLY A 571 9.79 18.37 4.73
CA GLY A 571 8.80 17.82 5.66
C GLY A 571 7.35 18.12 5.27
N LEU A 572 7.08 18.46 4.00
CA LEU A 572 5.72 18.76 3.57
C LEU A 572 4.85 17.50 3.63
N ARG A 573 3.60 17.68 4.04
CA ARG A 573 2.57 16.68 3.75
C ARG A 573 2.29 16.71 2.26
N CYS A 574 2.45 15.59 1.57
CA CYS A 574 2.28 15.54 0.12
C CYS A 574 1.06 14.73 -0.29
N ILE A 575 0.24 15.33 -1.14
CA ILE A 575 -0.98 14.76 -1.68
C ILE A 575 -0.81 14.66 -3.19
N ALA A 576 -0.44 13.48 -3.65
CA ALA A 576 -0.32 13.15 -5.06
C ALA A 576 -1.71 12.74 -5.57
N LEU A 577 -2.33 13.59 -6.40
CA LEU A 577 -3.62 13.33 -7.05
C LEU A 577 -3.47 13.28 -8.56
N THR A 578 -4.44 12.67 -9.21
CA THR A 578 -4.40 12.48 -10.67
C THR A 578 -5.13 13.61 -11.38
N GLY A 579 -5.48 13.40 -12.65
CA GLY A 579 -6.21 14.38 -13.45
C GLY A 579 -7.56 14.70 -12.80
N GLY A 580 -7.67 15.89 -12.20
CA GLY A 580 -8.88 16.32 -11.49
C GLY A 580 -8.60 17.09 -10.20
N ALA A 581 -7.35 17.11 -9.71
CA ALA A 581 -7.00 17.83 -8.48
C ALA A 581 -7.39 19.32 -8.46
N HIS A 582 -7.44 19.97 -9.64
CA HIS A 582 -7.87 21.35 -9.82
C HIS A 582 -9.36 21.56 -9.47
N GLU A 583 -10.20 20.51 -9.50
CA GLU A 583 -11.61 20.58 -9.11
C GLU A 583 -11.76 20.87 -7.60
N LEU A 584 -10.79 20.45 -6.77
CA LEU A 584 -10.72 20.82 -5.34
C LEU A 584 -10.55 22.33 -5.13
N PHE A 585 -10.24 23.07 -6.19
CA PHE A 585 -10.09 24.50 -6.18
C PHE A 585 -11.11 25.20 -7.08
N GLY A 586 -12.13 24.48 -7.57
CA GLY A 586 -13.24 25.08 -8.32
C GLY A 586 -12.92 25.41 -9.77
N VAL A 587 -11.94 24.73 -10.35
CA VAL A 587 -11.67 24.78 -11.79
C VAL A 587 -12.19 23.48 -12.40
N ARG A 588 -12.85 23.54 -13.57
CA ARG A 588 -13.34 22.35 -14.28
C ARG A 588 -13.17 22.51 -15.79
N ILE A 589 -13.33 21.43 -16.53
CA ILE A 589 -13.32 21.47 -18.00
C ILE A 589 -14.71 21.83 -18.53
N LYS A 590 -14.80 22.80 -19.43
CA LYS A 590 -16.01 23.28 -20.10
C LYS A 590 -16.69 22.14 -20.85
N GLY A 591 -17.94 21.86 -20.52
CA GLY A 591 -18.72 20.77 -21.12
C GLY A 591 -18.40 19.37 -20.57
N GLY A 592 -17.47 19.25 -19.63
CA GLY A 592 -17.27 18.01 -18.87
C GLY A 592 -18.40 17.81 -17.86
N ARG A 593 -19.04 16.63 -17.85
CA ARG A 593 -19.81 16.20 -16.68
C ARG A 593 -18.82 16.06 -15.49
N PRO A 594 -19.23 16.39 -14.25
CA PRO A 594 -18.41 16.07 -13.08
C PRO A 594 -18.11 14.56 -13.09
N PRO A 595 -16.85 14.12 -13.02
CA PRO A 595 -16.53 12.73 -13.29
C PRO A 595 -16.86 11.87 -12.07
N ARG A 596 -17.96 11.11 -12.14
CA ARG A 596 -17.92 9.76 -11.57
C ARG A 596 -17.19 8.89 -12.58
N ALA A 597 -15.89 8.71 -12.38
CA ALA A 597 -15.03 7.78 -13.10
C ALA A 597 -15.22 7.83 -14.64
N MET A 598 -14.63 8.84 -15.30
CA MET A 598 -14.40 8.74 -16.74
C MET A 598 -12.98 8.23 -16.99
N PRO A 599 -12.80 7.19 -17.83
CA PRO A 599 -11.49 6.80 -18.28
C PRO A 599 -10.90 7.98 -19.05
N ALA A 600 -9.69 8.38 -18.68
CA ALA A 600 -8.81 9.32 -19.35
C ALA A 600 -9.43 9.90 -20.65
N VAL A 601 -9.98 11.12 -20.58
CA VAL A 601 -10.25 11.91 -21.78
C VAL A 601 -8.91 12.04 -22.51
N LEU A 602 -8.75 11.17 -23.50
CA LEU A 602 -7.55 10.88 -24.25
C LEU A 602 -6.84 12.16 -24.65
N GLY A 603 -5.62 12.36 -24.13
CA GLY A 603 -4.47 13.01 -24.79
C GLY A 603 -4.68 14.35 -25.52
N GLN A 604 -5.83 14.99 -25.39
CA GLN A 604 -6.10 16.29 -25.99
C GLN A 604 -5.65 17.34 -24.98
N GLN A 605 -4.78 18.21 -25.45
CA GLN A 605 -4.44 19.46 -24.78
C GLN A 605 -5.77 20.18 -24.48
N ILE A 606 -6.20 20.13 -23.23
CA ILE A 606 -7.28 20.99 -22.76
C ILE A 606 -6.64 22.37 -22.67
N ARG A 607 -6.69 23.09 -23.79
CA ARG A 607 -6.18 24.45 -23.87
C ARG A 607 -6.87 25.31 -22.79
N GLU A 608 -6.22 26.38 -22.36
CA GLU A 608 -6.71 27.27 -21.29
C GLU A 608 -8.19 27.68 -21.51
N GLU A 609 -8.61 27.90 -22.76
CA GLU A 609 -10.00 28.24 -23.12
C GLU A 609 -11.06 27.18 -22.82
N HIS A 610 -10.65 25.93 -22.58
CA HIS A 610 -11.53 24.83 -22.23
C HIS A 610 -11.66 24.64 -20.73
N TRP A 611 -10.96 25.42 -19.92
CA TRP A 611 -11.15 25.43 -18.47
C TRP A 611 -12.13 26.54 -18.09
N VAL A 612 -13.04 26.24 -17.18
CA VAL A 612 -13.97 27.22 -16.62
C VAL A 612 -13.89 27.18 -15.10
N THR A 613 -13.85 28.35 -14.50
CA THR A 613 -14.07 28.52 -13.07
C THR A 613 -15.52 28.18 -12.76
N VAL A 614 -15.74 27.35 -11.75
CA VAL A 614 -17.07 27.12 -11.20
C VAL A 614 -17.48 28.41 -10.49
N ASN A 615 -18.54 29.05 -10.99
CA ASN A 615 -19.18 30.13 -10.28
C ASN A 615 -19.88 29.51 -9.06
N PRO A 616 -19.62 29.99 -7.84
CA PRO A 616 -20.30 29.50 -6.63
C PRO A 616 -21.83 29.44 -6.75
N ALA A 617 -22.44 30.32 -7.53
CA ALA A 617 -23.89 30.35 -7.75
C ALA A 617 -24.43 29.24 -8.69
N ASP A 618 -23.55 28.53 -9.39
CA ASP A 618 -23.88 27.48 -10.36
C ASP A 618 -23.53 26.05 -9.85
N ALA A 619 -22.95 25.95 -8.65
CA ALA A 619 -22.50 24.71 -8.00
C ALA A 619 -23.57 24.17 -7.05
#